data_AF-A0A8J3BEP7-F1
#
_entry.id   AF-A0A8J3BEP7-F1
#
_cell.length_a   1.000
_cell.length_b   1.000
_cell.length_c   1.000
_cell.angle_alpha   90.00
_cell.angle_beta   90.00
_cell.angle_gamma   90.00
#
_symmetry.space_group_name_H-M   'P 1'
#
loop_
_entity.id
_entity.type
_entity.pdbx_description
1 polymer ?
#
loop_
_entity_poly.entity_id
_entity_poly.type
_entity_poly.pdbx_seq_one_letter_code
_entity_poly.pdbx_strand_id
1 'polypeptide(L)'
;MVRARRPARPREHPAVARRGDAGITLIEVMVAMSVGAVVLAIALGGLVQMNRTSRLTAAAAGAQAAAATAFDRLDGELRYAAEVRVRSTPVAGVATPVLEYLTTAVDPAACHRLWVADGVLWRRYAVLADRPAEPATALASGVAPIAGAAPFRVIDTGDDTPNGVAVALSTAVSGDREGAREFRATYAVPNTVRGPDDASLDDCAAKLGAA
;
A
#
# COMPACT_ATOMS: atom_id res chain seq x y z
N MET A 1 -78.66 -6.83 -51.15
CA MET A 1 -77.21 -7.12 -51.38
C MET A 1 -76.87 -8.46 -50.74
N VAL A 2 -76.71 -9.49 -51.56
CA VAL A 2 -76.51 -10.90 -51.13
C VAL A 2 -75.01 -11.13 -50.92
N ARG A 3 -74.62 -11.47 -49.68
CA ARG A 3 -73.22 -11.66 -49.28
C ARG A 3 -72.82 -13.12 -49.48
N ALA A 4 -72.01 -13.37 -50.51
CA ALA A 4 -71.52 -14.71 -50.87
C ALA A 4 -70.67 -15.32 -49.74
N ARG A 5 -71.03 -16.53 -49.29
CA ARG A 5 -70.25 -17.33 -48.34
C ARG A 5 -68.99 -17.87 -49.02
N ARG A 6 -67.81 -17.52 -48.51
CA ARG A 6 -66.51 -18.05 -48.95
C ARG A 6 -66.36 -19.52 -48.54
N PRO A 7 -65.82 -20.39 -49.41
CA PRO A 7 -65.52 -21.78 -49.06
C PRO A 7 -64.36 -21.85 -48.07
N ALA A 8 -64.49 -22.74 -47.08
CA ALA A 8 -63.46 -23.00 -46.08
C ALA A 8 -62.23 -23.65 -46.72
N ARG A 9 -61.05 -23.04 -46.51
CA ARG A 9 -59.76 -23.64 -46.91
C ARG A 9 -59.46 -24.86 -46.03
N PRO A 10 -58.95 -25.96 -46.60
CA PRO A 10 -58.42 -27.07 -45.82
C PRO A 10 -57.27 -26.56 -44.95
N ARG A 11 -57.30 -26.86 -43.65
CA ARG A 11 -56.18 -26.62 -42.75
C ARG A 11 -55.12 -27.67 -43.06
N GLU A 12 -54.07 -27.27 -43.77
CA GLU A 12 -52.84 -28.06 -43.83
C GLU A 12 -52.23 -28.07 -42.43
N HIS A 13 -52.37 -29.21 -41.75
CA HIS A 13 -51.61 -29.47 -40.55
C HIS A 13 -50.14 -29.58 -40.95
N PRO A 14 -49.24 -28.70 -40.48
CA PRO A 14 -47.82 -28.86 -40.75
C PRO A 14 -47.43 -30.24 -40.21
N ALA A 15 -46.93 -31.09 -41.10
CA ALA A 15 -46.40 -32.39 -40.73
C ALA A 15 -45.28 -32.15 -39.71
N VAL A 16 -45.56 -32.44 -38.45
CA VAL A 16 -44.55 -32.45 -37.39
C VAL A 16 -43.60 -33.57 -37.77
N ALA A 17 -42.48 -33.21 -38.40
CA ALA A 17 -41.38 -34.12 -38.63
C ALA A 17 -41.06 -34.76 -37.29
N ARG A 18 -41.36 -36.05 -37.16
CA ARG A 18 -41.01 -36.85 -35.98
C ARG A 18 -39.48 -36.83 -35.91
N ARG A 19 -38.92 -35.89 -35.14
CA ARG A 19 -37.55 -35.96 -34.66
C ARG A 19 -37.44 -37.33 -34.02
N GLY A 20 -36.66 -38.22 -34.62
CA GLY A 20 -36.48 -39.57 -34.09
C GLY A 20 -35.95 -39.47 -32.68
N ASP A 21 -36.65 -40.11 -31.72
CA ASP A 21 -36.14 -40.39 -30.39
C ASP A 21 -35.01 -41.41 -30.52
N ALA A 22 -33.85 -40.95 -31.00
CA ALA A 22 -32.61 -41.70 -30.91
C ALA A 22 -32.20 -41.69 -29.45
N GLY A 23 -32.40 -42.82 -28.75
CA GLY A 23 -32.02 -42.96 -27.35
C GLY A 23 -30.55 -42.59 -27.15
N ILE A 24 -30.28 -41.73 -26.15
CA ILE A 24 -28.92 -41.38 -25.75
C ILE A 24 -28.24 -42.65 -25.23
N THR A 25 -27.04 -42.91 -25.72
CA THR A 25 -26.26 -44.06 -25.27
C THR A 25 -25.61 -43.77 -23.91
N LEU A 26 -25.47 -44.80 -23.06
CA LEU A 26 -24.85 -44.63 -21.74
C LEU A 26 -23.41 -44.10 -21.83
N ILE A 27 -22.71 -44.43 -22.92
CA ILE A 27 -21.36 -43.92 -23.21
C ILE A 27 -21.35 -42.42 -23.51
N GLU A 28 -22.38 -41.88 -24.19
CA GLU A 28 -22.49 -40.46 -24.49
C GLU A 28 -22.68 -39.62 -23.22
N VAL A 29 -23.45 -40.12 -22.25
CA VAL A 29 -23.60 -39.48 -20.93
C VAL A 29 -22.28 -39.48 -20.16
N MET A 30 -21.56 -40.61 -20.14
CA MET A 30 -20.26 -40.70 -19.45
C MET A 30 -19.22 -39.74 -20.04
N VAL A 31 -19.18 -39.61 -21.37
CA VAL A 31 -18.28 -38.66 -22.04
C VAL A 31 -18.72 -37.21 -21.78
N ALA A 32 -20.03 -36.92 -21.83
CA ALA A 32 -20.53 -35.57 -21.55
C ALA A 32 -20.20 -35.13 -20.12
N MET A 33 -20.33 -36.04 -19.13
CA MET A 33 -19.98 -35.76 -17.74
C MET A 33 -18.48 -35.55 -17.55
N SER A 34 -17.63 -36.36 -18.19
CA SER A 34 -16.17 -36.22 -18.06
C SER A 34 -15.66 -34.93 -18.68
N VAL A 35 -16.13 -34.59 -19.89
CA VAL A 35 -15.81 -33.32 -20.56
C VAL A 35 -16.36 -32.14 -19.75
N GLY A 36 -17.60 -32.22 -19.28
CA GLY A 36 -18.22 -31.20 -18.45
C GLY A 36 -17.44 -30.94 -17.16
N ALA A 37 -16.96 -32.00 -16.50
CA ALA A 37 -16.15 -31.88 -15.29
C ALA A 37 -14.81 -31.17 -15.53
N VAL A 38 -14.12 -31.50 -16.63
CA VAL A 38 -12.86 -30.82 -17.00
C VAL A 38 -13.09 -29.34 -17.30
N VAL A 39 -14.13 -29.01 -18.08
CA VAL A 39 -14.47 -27.61 -18.40
C VAL A 39 -14.82 -26.82 -17.13
N LEU A 40 -15.63 -27.40 -16.24
CA LEU A 40 -15.96 -26.77 -14.96
C LEU A 40 -14.72 -26.56 -14.08
N ALA A 41 -13.82 -27.54 -14.02
CA ALA A 41 -12.57 -27.42 -13.27
C ALA A 41 -11.68 -26.29 -13.79
N ILE A 42 -11.55 -26.15 -15.12
CA ILE A 42 -10.80 -25.05 -15.74
C ILE A 42 -11.46 -23.70 -15.42
N ALA A 43 -12.78 -23.60 -15.53
CA ALA A 43 -13.52 -22.37 -15.23
C ALA A 43 -13.37 -21.94 -13.77
N LEU A 44 -13.50 -22.88 -12.83
CA LEU A 44 -13.29 -22.62 -11.40
C LEU A 44 -11.83 -22.23 -11.09
N GLY A 45 -10.86 -22.88 -11.74
CA GLY A 45 -9.45 -22.51 -11.65
C GLY A 45 -9.20 -21.07 -12.09
N GLY A 46 -9.78 -20.66 -13.22
CA GLY A 46 -9.72 -19.27 -13.70
C GLY A 46 -10.33 -18.28 -12.71
N LEU A 47 -11.49 -18.60 -12.11
CA LEU A 47 -12.15 -17.74 -11.13
C LEU A 47 -11.33 -17.57 -9.84
N VAL A 48 -10.70 -18.65 -9.35
CA VAL A 48 -9.81 -18.58 -8.18
C VAL A 48 -8.60 -17.71 -8.48
N GLN A 49 -8.00 -17.86 -9.65
CA GLN A 49 -6.86 -17.05 -10.05
C GLN A 49 -7.24 -15.56 -10.17
N MET A 50 -8.37 -15.24 -10.82
CA MET A 50 -8.87 -13.87 -10.93
C MET A 50 -9.11 -13.23 -9.56
N ASN A 51 -9.70 -13.97 -8.61
CA ASN A 51 -9.93 -13.48 -7.25
C ASN A 51 -8.62 -13.20 -6.50
N ARG A 52 -7.60 -14.07 -6.66
CA ARG A 52 -6.27 -13.85 -6.07
C ARG A 52 -5.62 -12.60 -6.64
N THR A 53 -5.60 -12.46 -7.96
CA THR A 53 -5.05 -11.28 -8.62
C THR A 53 -5.77 -10.00 -8.17
N SER A 54 -7.10 -10.00 -8.13
CA SER A 54 -7.89 -8.85 -7.68
C SER A 54 -7.55 -8.43 -6.24
N ARG A 55 -7.41 -9.39 -5.32
CA ARG A 55 -7.01 -9.12 -3.93
C ARG A 55 -5.59 -8.55 -3.84
N LEU A 56 -4.65 -9.09 -4.60
CA LEU A 56 -3.26 -8.59 -4.63
C LEU A 56 -3.20 -7.16 -5.18
N THR A 57 -3.93 -6.87 -6.26
CA THR A 57 -4.01 -5.52 -6.83
C THR A 57 -4.64 -4.54 -5.84
N ALA A 58 -5.73 -4.93 -5.18
CA ALA A 58 -6.38 -4.08 -4.17
C ALA A 58 -5.47 -3.83 -2.97
N ALA A 59 -4.77 -4.86 -2.47
CA ALA A 59 -3.82 -4.72 -1.37
C ALA A 59 -2.65 -3.78 -1.74
N ALA A 60 -2.09 -3.92 -2.94
CA ALA A 60 -1.01 -3.06 -3.43
C ALA A 60 -1.48 -1.60 -3.58
N ALA A 61 -2.68 -1.37 -4.13
CA ALA A 61 -3.26 -0.02 -4.23
C ALA A 61 -3.51 0.61 -2.85
N GLY A 62 -4.01 -0.19 -1.89
CA GLY A 62 -4.22 0.25 -0.51
C GLY A 62 -2.91 0.65 0.18
N ALA A 63 -1.86 -0.16 0.03
CA ALA A 63 -0.53 0.15 0.57
C ALA A 63 0.09 1.41 -0.07
N GLN A 64 -0.11 1.62 -1.37
CA GLN A 64 0.32 2.85 -2.05
C GLN A 64 -0.40 4.10 -1.53
N ALA A 65 -1.72 4.04 -1.34
CA ALA A 65 -2.49 5.15 -0.79
C ALA A 65 -2.11 5.45 0.67
N ALA A 66 -1.89 4.42 1.48
CA ALA A 66 -1.44 4.55 2.87
C ALA A 66 -0.04 5.17 2.94
N ALA A 67 0.88 4.72 2.08
CA ALA A 67 2.20 5.31 1.95
C ALA A 67 2.09 6.80 1.58
N ALA A 68 1.39 7.13 0.49
CA ALA A 68 1.22 8.52 0.04
C ALA A 68 0.67 9.43 1.16
N THR A 69 -0.36 8.96 1.89
CA THR A 69 -0.92 9.70 3.02
C THR A 69 0.09 9.89 4.16
N ALA A 70 0.90 8.87 4.46
CA ALA A 70 1.97 8.98 5.46
C ALA A 70 3.02 10.01 5.02
N PHE A 71 3.43 9.98 3.76
CA PHE A 71 4.37 10.91 3.16
C PHE A 71 3.85 12.36 3.15
N ASP A 72 2.57 12.59 2.86
CA ASP A 72 1.96 13.92 2.92
C ASP A 72 1.93 14.48 4.36
N ARG A 73 1.66 13.61 5.35
CA ARG A 73 1.75 14.01 6.77
C ARG A 73 3.18 14.34 7.18
N LEU A 74 4.14 13.53 6.72
CA LEU A 74 5.56 13.76 6.98
C LEU A 74 6.09 15.03 6.33
N ASP A 75 5.60 15.41 5.14
CA ASP A 75 5.94 16.70 4.51
C ASP A 75 5.58 17.87 5.43
N GLY A 76 4.37 17.85 6.00
CA GLY A 76 3.93 18.86 6.96
C GLY A 76 4.81 18.89 8.22
N GLU A 77 5.09 17.73 8.81
CA GLU A 77 5.90 17.62 10.02
C GLU A 77 7.36 18.07 9.78
N LEU A 78 7.98 17.60 8.70
CA LEU A 78 9.36 17.93 8.33
C LEU A 78 9.51 19.39 7.94
N ARG A 79 8.52 20.01 7.29
CA ARG A 79 8.57 21.45 6.98
C ARG A 79 8.74 22.33 8.23
N TYR A 80 8.25 21.87 9.38
CA TYR A 80 8.38 22.55 10.66
C TYR A 80 9.44 21.94 11.59
N ALA A 81 10.29 21.05 11.09
CA ALA A 81 11.38 20.51 11.88
C ALA A 81 12.50 21.56 12.05
N ALA A 82 12.91 21.76 13.30
CA ALA A 82 14.01 22.64 13.69
C ALA A 82 15.38 21.94 13.59
N GLU A 83 15.42 20.62 13.73
CA GLU A 83 16.61 19.80 13.53
C GLU A 83 16.24 18.45 12.95
N VAL A 84 17.11 17.88 12.11
CA VAL A 84 16.93 16.57 11.49
C VAL A 84 18.25 15.81 11.44
N ARG A 85 18.20 14.51 11.72
CA ARG A 85 19.38 13.63 11.68
C ARG A 85 18.98 12.21 11.32
N VAL A 86 19.86 11.52 10.61
CA VAL A 86 19.78 10.06 10.44
C VAL A 86 20.86 9.40 11.28
N ARG A 87 20.48 8.41 12.08
CA ARG A 87 21.39 7.60 12.91
C ARG A 87 21.03 6.12 12.76
N SER A 88 21.98 5.23 13.01
CA SER A 88 21.67 3.82 13.20
C SER A 88 21.40 3.54 14.67
N THR A 89 20.21 3.04 15.00
CA THR A 89 19.85 2.65 16.37
C THR A 89 19.38 1.20 16.40
N PRO A 90 19.66 0.44 17.47
CA PRO A 90 19.16 -0.91 17.60
C PRO A 90 17.64 -0.90 17.76
N VAL A 91 16.92 -1.47 16.79
CA VAL A 91 15.49 -1.76 16.85
C VAL A 91 15.35 -3.27 16.87
N ALA A 92 14.76 -3.82 17.94
CA ALA A 92 14.70 -5.26 18.18
C ALA A 92 16.08 -5.97 18.05
N GLY A 93 17.15 -5.31 18.50
CA GLY A 93 18.52 -5.84 18.43
C GLY A 93 19.21 -5.71 17.07
N VAL A 94 18.55 -5.17 16.05
CA VAL A 94 19.11 -4.95 14.71
C VAL A 94 19.44 -3.48 14.52
N ALA A 95 20.67 -3.19 14.12
CA ALA A 95 21.11 -1.84 13.76
C ALA A 95 20.28 -1.32 12.58
N THR A 96 19.33 -0.44 12.86
CA THR A 96 18.33 0.03 11.90
C THR A 96 18.53 1.52 11.66
N PRO A 97 18.60 1.97 10.40
CA PRO A 97 18.64 3.39 10.09
C PRO A 97 17.32 4.03 10.52
N VAL A 98 17.41 5.03 11.40
CA VAL A 98 16.28 5.80 11.90
C VAL A 98 16.48 7.26 11.55
N LEU A 99 15.37 7.92 11.21
CA LEU A 99 15.31 9.36 11.03
C LEU A 99 14.73 9.98 12.30
N GLU A 100 15.49 10.88 12.90
CA GLU A 100 15.08 11.65 14.08
C GLU A 100 14.94 13.11 13.69
N TYR A 101 13.86 13.75 14.14
CA TYR A 101 13.66 15.18 13.94
C TYR A 101 12.96 15.82 15.14
N LEU A 102 13.30 17.09 15.38
CA LEU A 102 12.74 17.94 16.44
C LEU A 102 11.80 18.95 15.81
N THR A 103 10.60 19.15 16.38
CA THR A 103 9.68 20.22 16.01
C THR A 103 9.52 21.19 17.17
N THR A 104 9.66 22.48 16.88
CA THR A 104 9.50 23.58 17.86
C THR A 104 8.23 24.41 17.60
N ALA A 105 7.45 24.05 16.58
CA ALA A 105 6.17 24.67 16.28
C ALA A 105 5.08 24.38 17.33
N VAL A 106 5.37 23.45 18.26
CA VAL A 106 4.52 23.10 19.39
C VAL A 106 5.27 23.36 20.69
N ASP A 107 4.55 23.79 21.73
CA ASP A 107 5.08 24.00 23.08
C ASP A 107 4.41 22.99 24.04
N PRO A 108 5.18 22.07 24.68
CA PRO A 108 6.63 21.89 24.57
C PRO A 108 7.07 21.31 23.21
N ALA A 109 8.33 21.55 22.85
CA ALA A 109 8.93 20.99 21.64
C ALA A 109 8.78 19.45 21.58
N ALA A 110 8.70 18.89 20.39
CA ALA A 110 8.41 17.47 20.17
C ALA A 110 9.47 16.77 19.33
N CYS A 111 9.85 15.58 19.80
CA CYS A 111 10.80 14.69 19.17
C CYS A 111 10.06 13.58 18.43
N HIS A 112 10.52 13.29 17.23
CA HIS A 112 9.97 12.25 16.38
C HIS A 112 11.07 11.28 15.95
N ARG A 113 10.77 9.99 15.92
CA ARG A 113 11.62 8.95 15.34
C ARG A 113 10.85 8.13 14.32
N LEU A 114 11.43 7.93 13.16
CA LEU A 114 10.89 7.12 12.07
C LEU A 114 11.85 5.99 11.75
N TRP A 115 11.30 4.80 11.51
CA TRP A 115 12.06 3.64 11.05
C TRP A 115 11.18 2.70 10.23
N VAL A 116 11.81 1.87 9.41
CA VAL A 116 11.12 0.81 8.67
C VAL A 116 11.50 -0.53 9.27
N ALA A 117 10.51 -1.28 9.76
CA ALA A 117 10.70 -2.63 10.29
C ALA A 117 9.45 -3.48 10.02
N ASP A 118 9.65 -4.77 9.74
CA ASP A 118 8.57 -5.75 9.51
C ASP A 118 7.53 -5.34 8.45
N GLY A 119 7.98 -4.66 7.41
CA GLY A 119 7.09 -4.19 6.33
C GLY A 119 6.26 -2.95 6.70
N VAL A 120 6.61 -2.25 7.78
CA VAL A 120 5.86 -1.11 8.32
C VAL A 120 6.79 0.09 8.51
N LEU A 121 6.33 1.27 8.10
CA LEU A 121 6.92 2.54 8.48
C LEU A 121 6.35 2.94 9.83
N TRP A 122 7.20 2.86 10.85
CA TRP A 122 6.85 3.18 12.22
C TRP A 122 7.21 4.62 12.56
N ARG A 123 6.41 5.21 13.44
CA ARG A 123 6.69 6.50 14.07
C ARG A 123 6.59 6.38 15.58
N ARG A 124 7.56 6.94 16.27
CA ARG A 124 7.48 7.23 17.70
C ARG A 124 7.56 8.71 17.93
N TYR A 125 6.84 9.18 18.95
CA TYR A 125 6.74 10.57 19.32
C TYR A 125 6.99 10.72 20.82
N ALA A 126 7.64 11.81 21.21
CA ALA A 126 7.81 12.21 22.59
C ALA A 126 7.81 13.74 22.66
N VAL A 127 7.06 14.32 23.59
CA VAL A 127 7.29 15.73 23.96
C VAL A 127 8.52 15.84 24.84
N LEU A 128 9.27 16.94 24.72
CA LEU A 128 10.49 17.17 25.48
C LEU A 128 10.22 17.46 26.98
N ALA A 129 8.96 17.72 27.34
CA ALA A 129 8.54 17.78 28.74
C ALA A 129 8.73 16.44 29.48
N ASP A 130 8.43 16.42 30.79
CA ASP A 130 8.49 15.22 31.63
C ASP A 130 7.31 14.26 31.40
N ARG A 131 6.99 13.99 30.14
CA ARG A 131 6.05 12.95 29.74
C ARG A 131 6.81 11.78 29.11
N PRO A 132 6.36 10.53 29.34
CA PRO A 132 6.94 9.38 28.68
C PRO A 132 6.70 9.44 27.17
N ALA A 133 7.63 8.88 26.41
CA ALA A 133 7.46 8.71 24.97
C ALA A 133 6.24 7.84 24.68
N GLU A 134 5.44 8.26 23.69
CA GLU A 134 4.29 7.49 23.24
C GLU A 134 4.73 6.15 22.61
N PRO A 135 3.84 5.14 22.62
CA PRO A 135 4.09 3.90 21.90
C PRO A 135 4.29 4.16 20.40
N ALA A 136 5.07 3.28 19.76
CA ALA A 136 5.25 3.32 18.31
C ALA A 136 3.91 3.13 17.59
N THR A 137 3.68 3.91 16.55
CA THR A 137 2.48 3.86 15.71
C THR A 137 2.87 3.54 14.27
N ALA A 138 2.07 2.71 13.60
CA ALA A 138 2.26 2.41 12.19
C ALA A 138 1.73 3.57 11.34
N LEU A 139 2.59 4.19 10.54
CA LEU A 139 2.20 5.21 9.57
C LEU A 139 1.74 4.60 8.24
N ALA A 140 2.44 3.58 7.78
CA ALA A 140 2.13 2.85 6.56
C ALA A 140 2.57 1.39 6.68
N SER A 141 1.80 0.47 6.09
CA SER A 141 2.09 -0.96 6.03
C SER A 141 2.31 -1.42 4.60
N GLY A 142 3.02 -2.54 4.42
CA GLY A 142 3.38 -3.06 3.09
C GLY A 142 4.54 -2.30 2.46
N VAL A 143 5.38 -1.65 3.27
CA VAL A 143 6.53 -0.86 2.84
C VAL A 143 7.83 -1.56 3.23
N ALA A 144 8.80 -1.62 2.31
CA ALA A 144 10.12 -2.18 2.55
C ALA A 144 11.21 -1.20 2.11
N PRO A 145 12.42 -1.24 2.69
CA PRO A 145 13.55 -0.50 2.13
C PRO A 145 13.84 -0.96 0.69
N ILE A 146 14.25 -0.04 -0.17
CA ILE A 146 14.69 -0.39 -1.53
C ILE A 146 16.05 -1.08 -1.45
N ALA A 147 16.21 -2.16 -2.20
CA ALA A 147 17.46 -2.92 -2.21
C ALA A 147 18.65 -2.02 -2.59
N GLY A 148 19.68 -2.03 -1.75
CA GLY A 148 20.89 -1.21 -1.96
C GLY A 148 20.75 0.28 -1.61
N ALA A 149 19.60 0.73 -1.08
CA ALA A 149 19.39 2.11 -0.66
C ALA A 149 18.96 2.19 0.81
N ALA A 150 19.51 3.18 1.53
CA ALA A 150 19.04 3.48 2.87
C ALA A 150 17.61 4.08 2.81
N PRO A 151 16.69 3.68 3.70
CA PRO A 151 15.32 4.19 3.69
C PRO A 151 15.27 5.68 3.98
N PHE A 152 16.23 6.22 4.73
CA PHE A 152 16.32 7.65 5.06
C PHE A 152 17.70 8.19 4.69
N ARG A 153 17.75 9.38 4.09
CA ARG A 153 18.99 10.13 3.86
C ARG A 153 18.78 11.61 4.10
N VAL A 154 19.77 12.25 4.72
CA VAL A 154 19.90 13.69 4.82
C VAL A 154 20.73 14.14 3.62
N ILE A 155 20.23 15.14 2.88
CA ILE A 155 20.89 15.74 1.74
C ILE A 155 21.24 17.17 2.13
N ASP A 156 22.53 17.46 2.25
CA ASP A 156 22.99 18.83 2.41
C ASP A 156 22.81 19.59 1.09
N THR A 157 21.99 20.63 1.11
CA THR A 157 21.66 21.44 -0.06
C THR A 157 22.69 22.55 -0.33
N GLY A 158 23.73 22.65 0.50
CA GLY A 158 24.80 23.63 0.41
C GLY A 158 24.41 25.00 0.98
N ASP A 159 25.43 25.84 1.24
CA ASP A 159 25.30 27.16 1.86
C ASP A 159 24.47 28.17 1.01
N ASP A 160 24.29 27.90 -0.28
CA ASP A 160 23.56 28.77 -1.22
C ASP A 160 22.04 28.53 -1.23
N THR A 161 21.54 27.51 -0.53
CA THR A 161 20.10 27.31 -0.38
C THR A 161 19.62 27.78 1.01
N PRO A 162 18.71 28.76 1.09
CA PRO A 162 18.12 29.17 2.36
C PRO A 162 17.22 28.08 2.98
N ASN A 163 16.98 27.00 2.24
CA ASN A 163 16.21 25.85 2.67
C ASN A 163 17.20 24.78 3.12
N GLY A 164 17.45 24.71 4.43
CA GLY A 164 18.25 23.67 5.04
C GLY A 164 17.78 22.27 4.63
N VAL A 165 18.74 21.34 4.60
CA VAL A 165 18.60 19.88 4.62
C VAL A 165 17.38 19.29 3.90
N ALA A 166 17.62 18.46 2.88
CA ALA A 166 16.59 17.63 2.27
C ALA A 166 16.53 16.23 2.91
N VAL A 167 15.33 15.71 3.21
CA VAL A 167 15.16 14.32 3.65
C VAL A 167 14.66 13.48 2.49
N ALA A 168 15.46 12.50 2.05
CA ALA A 168 15.02 11.50 1.11
C ALA A 168 14.46 10.28 1.87
N LEU A 169 13.19 9.96 1.63
CA LEU A 169 12.58 8.71 2.09
C LEU A 169 12.29 7.81 0.90
N SER A 170 12.81 6.58 0.99
CA SER A 170 12.78 5.62 -0.11
C SER A 170 12.22 4.28 0.38
N THR A 171 11.05 3.89 -0.14
CA THR A 171 10.40 2.62 0.20
C THR A 171 9.79 1.96 -1.03
N ALA A 172 9.83 0.63 -1.09
CA ALA A 172 9.09 -0.15 -2.06
C ALA A 172 7.78 -0.65 -1.45
N VAL A 173 6.67 -0.54 -2.19
CA VAL A 173 5.43 -1.22 -1.83
C VAL A 173 5.47 -2.63 -2.41
N SER A 174 5.43 -3.66 -1.56
CA SER A 174 5.51 -5.05 -2.00
C SER A 174 4.17 -5.48 -2.63
N GLY A 175 4.08 -5.40 -3.96
CA GLY A 175 3.32 -6.39 -4.73
C GLY A 175 4.12 -7.69 -4.79
N ASP A 176 3.48 -8.81 -5.16
CA ASP A 176 4.20 -10.07 -5.44
C ASP A 176 5.44 -9.79 -6.32
N ARG A 177 6.54 -10.51 -6.08
CA ARG A 177 7.98 -10.15 -6.32
C ARG A 177 8.37 -9.40 -7.61
N GLU A 178 7.52 -9.30 -8.62
CA GLU A 178 7.73 -8.57 -9.89
C GLU A 178 7.08 -7.17 -9.95
N GLY A 179 6.26 -6.79 -8.95
CA GLY A 179 5.46 -5.56 -8.98
C GLY A 179 5.85 -4.46 -7.98
N ALA A 180 7.04 -4.53 -7.39
CA ALA A 180 7.47 -3.57 -6.37
C ALA A 180 7.53 -2.16 -6.97
N ARG A 181 6.69 -1.25 -6.46
CA ARG A 181 6.74 0.16 -6.86
C ARG A 181 7.60 0.93 -5.89
N GLU A 182 8.61 1.59 -6.43
CA GLU A 182 9.49 2.45 -5.68
C GLU A 182 8.82 3.80 -5.41
N PHE A 183 8.83 4.22 -4.15
CA PHE A 183 8.41 5.55 -3.72
C PHE A 183 9.65 6.30 -3.22
N ARG A 184 9.95 7.44 -3.84
CA ARG A 184 10.99 8.37 -3.41
C ARG A 184 10.37 9.74 -3.24
N ALA A 185 10.53 10.32 -2.06
CA ALA A 185 10.19 11.71 -1.79
C ALA A 185 11.38 12.44 -1.21
N THR A 186 11.51 13.72 -1.55
CA THR A 186 12.52 14.62 -0.99
C THR A 186 11.83 15.81 -0.36
N TYR A 187 12.04 16.01 0.94
CA TYR A 187 11.41 17.06 1.73
C TYR A 187 12.41 18.15 2.07
N ALA A 188 12.10 19.40 1.76
CA ALA A 188 12.92 20.53 2.20
C ALA A 188 12.61 20.87 3.67
N VAL A 189 13.66 21.11 4.47
CA VAL A 189 13.55 21.39 5.90
C VAL A 189 14.14 22.78 6.17
N PRO A 190 13.38 23.86 5.88
CA PRO A 190 13.95 25.20 5.82
C PRO A 190 14.41 25.75 7.17
N ASN A 191 13.95 25.17 8.28
CA ASN A 191 14.19 25.70 9.62
C ASN A 191 15.43 25.10 10.32
N THR A 192 16.26 24.28 9.65
CA THR A 192 17.39 23.57 10.30
C THR A 192 18.64 24.39 10.61
N VAL A 193 18.58 25.73 10.57
CA VAL A 193 19.78 26.59 10.62
C VAL A 193 20.17 27.00 12.05
N ARG A 194 19.31 26.74 13.05
CA ARG A 194 19.59 26.96 14.47
C ARG A 194 18.63 26.12 15.30
N GLY A 195 19.14 25.05 15.91
CA GLY A 195 18.43 24.43 17.01
C GLY A 195 18.13 25.48 18.09
N PRO A 196 17.00 25.39 18.79
CA PRO A 196 16.77 26.24 19.95
C PRO A 196 17.88 25.98 21.00
N ASP A 197 18.36 27.02 21.68
CA ASP A 197 19.49 26.91 22.62
C ASP A 197 19.24 25.91 23.78
N ASP A 198 17.97 25.50 23.97
CA ASP A 198 17.46 24.68 25.07
C ASP A 198 16.90 23.31 24.66
N ALA A 199 16.91 22.95 23.36
CA ALA A 199 16.49 21.61 22.92
C ALA A 199 17.34 21.07 21.77
N SER A 200 17.97 19.92 21.98
CA SER A 200 18.81 19.25 20.98
C SER A 200 18.25 17.90 20.54
N LEU A 201 18.64 17.42 19.36
CA LEU A 201 18.37 16.04 18.96
C LEU A 201 19.01 14.98 19.88
N ASP A 202 20.00 15.34 20.70
CA ASP A 202 20.58 14.40 21.68
C ASP A 202 19.64 14.19 22.86
N ASP A 203 18.95 15.24 23.32
CA ASP A 203 17.86 15.13 24.30
C ASP A 203 16.71 14.29 23.74
N CYS A 204 16.39 14.48 22.46
CA CYS A 204 15.41 13.65 21.76
C CYS A 204 15.81 12.17 21.74
N ALA A 205 17.06 11.86 21.41
CA ALA A 205 17.53 10.48 21.35
C ALA A 205 17.42 9.78 22.71
N ALA A 206 17.73 10.49 23.79
CA ALA A 206 17.56 10.00 25.16
C ALA A 206 16.08 9.74 25.51
N LYS A 207 15.20 10.71 25.24
CA LYS A 207 13.76 10.59 25.51
C LYS A 207 13.11 9.47 24.71
N LEU A 208 13.46 9.32 23.44
CA LEU A 208 12.91 8.30 22.54
C LEU A 208 13.55 6.92 22.72
N GLY A 209 14.75 6.85 23.28
CA GLY A 209 15.51 5.61 23.57
C GLY A 209 15.20 4.98 24.93
N ALA A 210 14.56 5.69 25.85
CA ALA A 210 14.31 5.25 27.22
C ALA A 210 13.14 4.25 27.39
N ALA A 211 12.88 3.37 26.42
CA ALA A 211 11.88 2.29 26.58
C ALA A 211 12.31 0.98 25.92
#